data_AF-A0A4Y3WR96-F1
#
_entry.id   AF-A0A4Y3WR96-F1
#
_cell.length_a   1.000
_cell.length_b   1.000
_cell.length_c   1.000
_cell.angle_alpha   90.00
_cell.angle_beta   90.00
_cell.angle_gamma   90.00
#
_symmetry.space_group_name_H-M   'P 1'
#
loop_
_entity.id
_entity.type
_entity.pdbx_description
1 polymer ?
#
loop_
_entity_poly.entity_id
_entity_poly.type
_entity_poly.pdbx_seq_one_letter_code
_entity_poly.pdbx_strand_id
1 'polypeptide(L)'
;MSYDPAGGQPGNQGWQGGQQPPYPPPPGGYGQQQPAGWGPPPGGPSGAPAQKSFFSALFDFTFDSFATPGLIRILYIIGTVLIVLGWLGYVVIGFSALGAAAGIGILIFGAIFALFAIALLRVSLEFYYAVVRMSEDIHHRR
;
A
#
# COMPACT_ATOMS: atom_id res chain seq x y z
N MET A 1 43.20 -64.84 -55.52
CA MET A 1 42.59 -63.65 -54.89
C MET A 1 43.68 -63.00 -54.07
N SER A 2 44.47 -62.07 -54.63
CA SER A 2 44.18 -60.65 -54.90
C SER A 2 44.48 -59.76 -53.68
N TYR A 3 45.60 -59.02 -53.82
CA TYR A 3 46.04 -57.77 -53.18
C TYR A 3 46.65 -57.78 -51.75
N ASP A 4 47.99 -57.69 -51.76
CA ASP A 4 48.91 -56.75 -51.06
C ASP A 4 48.35 -55.33 -50.74
N PRO A 5 49.07 -54.38 -50.11
CA PRO A 5 50.12 -54.40 -49.06
C PRO A 5 49.86 -53.33 -47.95
N ALA A 6 50.86 -53.13 -47.09
CA ALA A 6 51.23 -51.85 -46.46
C ALA A 6 50.27 -51.27 -45.39
N GLY A 7 50.72 -50.60 -44.34
CA GLY A 7 52.02 -50.03 -44.01
C GLY A 7 51.74 -49.08 -42.85
N GLY A 8 52.64 -49.04 -41.86
CA GLY A 8 52.52 -48.10 -40.76
C GLY A 8 52.57 -46.66 -41.25
N GLN A 9 51.85 -45.77 -40.58
CA GLN A 9 52.02 -44.32 -40.74
C GLN A 9 51.79 -43.56 -39.43
N PRO A 10 52.40 -42.37 -39.31
CA PRO A 10 52.94 -41.81 -38.07
C PRO A 10 52.20 -40.54 -37.61
N GLY A 11 52.66 -39.94 -36.52
CA GLY A 11 52.18 -38.63 -36.07
C GLY A 11 52.50 -37.48 -37.02
N ASN A 12 51.73 -36.40 -36.93
CA ASN A 12 52.12 -35.03 -37.27
C ASN A 12 50.99 -34.05 -36.90
N GLN A 13 51.26 -33.04 -36.06
CA GLN A 13 51.59 -31.65 -36.43
C GLN A 13 50.40 -30.75 -36.84
N GLY A 14 50.20 -29.70 -36.03
CA GLY A 14 50.19 -28.32 -36.52
C GLY A 14 48.86 -27.67 -36.91
N TRP A 15 48.87 -26.32 -36.85
CA TRP A 15 47.92 -25.31 -37.37
C TRP A 15 46.85 -24.84 -36.37
N GLN A 16 46.98 -23.71 -35.65
CA GLN A 16 47.00 -22.28 -36.05
C GLN A 16 45.84 -21.81 -36.95
N GLY A 17 45.01 -20.92 -36.38
CA GLY A 17 44.53 -19.69 -37.04
C GLY A 17 43.21 -19.76 -37.81
N GLY A 18 42.18 -19.05 -37.33
CA GLY A 18 40.99 -18.71 -38.11
C GLY A 18 39.95 -17.89 -37.33
N GLN A 19 39.82 -16.60 -37.68
CA GLN A 19 38.85 -15.63 -37.15
C GLN A 19 37.42 -15.99 -37.55
N GLN A 20 36.44 -15.83 -36.65
CA GLN A 20 35.00 -15.93 -36.98
C GLN A 20 34.28 -14.59 -36.74
N PRO A 21 33.42 -14.13 -37.67
CA PRO A 21 32.79 -12.81 -37.64
C PRO A 21 31.59 -12.71 -36.66
N PRO A 22 31.16 -11.49 -36.26
CA PRO A 22 30.06 -11.32 -35.29
C PRO A 22 28.70 -11.55 -35.95
N TYR A 23 27.85 -12.36 -35.32
CA TYR A 23 26.44 -12.54 -35.70
C TYR A 23 25.56 -11.39 -35.13
N PRO A 24 24.52 -10.93 -35.84
CA PRO A 24 23.57 -9.95 -35.31
C PRO A 24 22.62 -10.57 -34.27
N PRO A 25 22.17 -9.81 -33.24
CA PRO A 25 21.21 -10.32 -32.26
C PRO A 25 19.77 -10.35 -32.83
N PRO A 26 18.94 -11.33 -32.41
CA PRO A 26 17.54 -11.44 -32.81
C PRO A 26 16.65 -10.41 -32.09
N PRO A 27 15.55 -9.94 -32.71
CA PRO A 27 14.59 -9.06 -32.06
C PRO A 27 13.44 -9.86 -31.41
N GLY A 28 13.20 -9.61 -30.12
CA GLY A 28 11.91 -9.92 -29.50
C GLY A 28 12.00 -10.49 -28.09
N GLY A 29 11.09 -10.04 -27.22
CA GLY A 29 10.70 -10.76 -26.01
C GLY A 29 10.71 -9.92 -24.74
N TYR A 30 9.61 -9.21 -24.50
CA TYR A 30 9.23 -8.72 -23.17
C TYR A 30 8.93 -9.95 -22.29
N GLY A 31 9.82 -10.27 -21.35
CA GLY A 31 9.64 -11.43 -20.47
C GLY A 31 10.72 -11.55 -19.39
N GLN A 32 10.30 -11.25 -18.15
CA GLN A 32 10.68 -11.83 -16.85
C GLN A 32 12.16 -12.04 -16.43
N GLN A 33 12.50 -11.44 -15.27
CA GLN A 33 13.12 -12.00 -14.05
C GLN A 33 13.77 -13.40 -14.16
N GLN A 34 14.92 -13.77 -13.60
CA GLN A 34 15.94 -13.22 -12.68
C GLN A 34 17.11 -14.24 -12.73
N PRO A 35 18.38 -13.88 -12.44
CA PRO A 35 19.32 -14.84 -11.85
C PRO A 35 19.71 -14.44 -10.42
N ALA A 36 19.61 -15.41 -9.52
CA ALA A 36 20.04 -15.32 -8.14
C ALA A 36 21.56 -15.07 -8.04
N GLY A 37 21.95 -14.07 -7.25
CA GLY A 37 23.34 -13.80 -6.90
C GLY A 37 23.40 -13.03 -5.58
N TRP A 38 23.98 -13.67 -4.56
CA TRP A 38 24.16 -13.13 -3.21
C TRP A 38 25.13 -11.94 -3.19
N GLY A 39 24.65 -10.77 -2.76
CA GLY A 39 25.49 -9.63 -2.38
C GLY A 39 24.66 -8.42 -1.95
N PRO A 40 24.82 -7.88 -0.73
CA PRO A 40 24.16 -6.63 -0.36
C PRO A 40 24.79 -5.47 -1.16
N PRO A 41 24.01 -4.64 -1.89
CA PRO A 41 24.56 -3.48 -2.59
C PRO A 41 24.97 -2.39 -1.58
N PRO A 42 26.13 -1.72 -1.79
CA PRO A 42 26.54 -0.61 -0.94
C PRO A 42 25.78 0.66 -1.31
N GLY A 43 25.16 1.28 -0.31
CA GLY A 43 24.96 2.73 -0.21
C GLY A 43 24.36 3.45 -1.42
N GLY A 44 23.12 3.13 -1.80
CA GLY A 44 22.26 4.11 -2.45
C GLY A 44 21.49 4.88 -1.37
N PRO A 45 21.23 6.19 -1.50
CA PRO A 45 20.22 6.84 -0.67
C PRO A 45 18.91 6.11 -0.94
N SER A 46 18.55 5.22 -0.01
CA SER A 46 17.21 4.69 0.11
C SER A 46 16.33 5.87 0.49
N GLY A 47 15.96 6.67 -0.50
CA GLY A 47 14.76 7.48 -0.49
C GLY A 47 13.57 6.53 -0.48
N ALA A 48 13.46 5.72 0.59
CA ALA A 48 12.16 5.26 1.01
C ALA A 48 11.32 6.54 1.11
N PRO A 49 10.17 6.63 0.40
CA PRO A 49 9.31 7.80 0.51
C PRO A 49 9.09 7.99 2.00
N ALA A 50 9.56 9.13 2.53
CA ALA A 50 9.52 9.40 3.96
C ALA A 50 8.07 9.17 4.39
N GLN A 51 7.85 8.08 5.14
CA GLN A 51 6.54 7.70 5.61
C GLN A 51 6.14 8.81 6.58
N LYS A 52 5.45 9.83 6.07
CA LYS A 52 4.99 10.97 6.86
C LYS A 52 4.27 10.41 8.07
N SER A 53 4.79 10.72 9.25
CA SER A 53 4.22 10.25 10.49
C SER A 53 2.80 10.82 10.60
N PHE A 54 1.80 9.95 10.44
CA PHE A 54 0.37 10.31 10.49
C PHE A 54 0.00 11.11 11.74
N PHE A 55 0.69 10.83 12.86
CA PHE A 55 0.55 11.58 14.11
C PHE A 55 1.08 13.01 14.02
N SER A 56 2.18 13.25 13.31
CA SER A 56 2.71 14.61 13.09
C SER A 56 1.79 15.44 12.21
N ALA A 57 1.14 14.81 11.22
CA ALA A 57 0.16 15.49 10.35
C ALA A 57 -1.19 15.72 11.03
N LEU A 58 -1.55 14.90 12.03
CA LEU A 58 -2.75 15.09 12.87
C LEU A 58 -2.64 16.29 13.81
N PHE A 59 -1.44 16.57 14.33
CA PHE A 59 -1.17 17.71 15.21
C PHE A 59 -0.55 18.91 14.46
N ASP A 60 -0.55 18.88 13.12
CA ASP A 60 -0.14 20.02 12.30
C ASP A 60 -1.32 21.00 12.17
N PHE A 61 -1.38 21.97 13.09
CA PHE A 61 -2.38 23.03 13.10
C PHE A 61 -2.22 24.06 11.96
N THR A 62 -1.17 23.91 11.13
CA THR A 62 -0.88 24.79 9.99
C THR A 62 -1.52 24.29 8.68
N PHE A 63 -2.00 23.04 8.63
CA PHE A 63 -2.61 22.41 7.45
C PHE A 63 -1.75 22.41 6.16
N ASP A 64 -0.41 22.46 6.29
CA ASP A 64 0.50 22.61 5.13
C ASP A 64 0.68 21.29 4.34
N SER A 65 0.35 20.14 4.94
CA SER A 65 0.36 18.83 4.27
C SER A 65 -1.05 18.35 3.99
N PHE A 66 -1.34 18.04 2.72
CA PHE A 66 -2.52 17.30 2.25
C PHE A 66 -2.65 15.94 2.96
N ALA A 67 -3.19 15.95 4.18
CA ALA A 67 -3.45 14.80 5.05
C ALA A 67 -4.79 14.13 4.72
N THR A 68 -5.23 14.31 3.48
CA THR A 68 -6.63 14.31 3.10
C THR A 68 -7.29 12.92 3.12
N PRO A 69 -6.63 11.83 2.70
CA PRO A 69 -7.18 10.48 2.87
C PRO A 69 -7.03 9.92 4.29
N GLY A 70 -5.91 10.23 4.96
CA GLY A 70 -5.58 9.63 6.25
C GLY A 70 -6.39 10.20 7.41
N LEU A 71 -6.60 11.52 7.41
CA LEU A 71 -7.31 12.24 8.47
C LEU A 71 -8.77 11.77 8.62
N ILE A 72 -9.45 11.51 7.50
CA ILE A 72 -10.87 11.11 7.49
C ILE A 72 -11.08 9.79 8.21
N ARG A 73 -10.17 8.83 8.04
CA ARG A 73 -10.23 7.55 8.76
C ARG A 73 -10.09 7.74 10.27
N ILE A 74 -9.17 8.62 10.69
CA ILE A 74 -8.95 8.90 12.11
C ILE A 74 -10.16 9.63 12.71
N LEU A 75 -10.72 10.60 11.98
CA LEU A 75 -11.90 11.34 12.40
C LEU A 75 -13.12 10.43 12.57
N TYR A 76 -13.29 9.43 11.68
CA TYR A 76 -14.32 8.41 11.83
C TYR A 76 -14.16 7.60 13.11
N ILE A 77 -12.94 7.13 13.39
CA ILE A 77 -12.66 6.33 14.59
C ILE A 77 -12.93 7.15 15.84
N ILE A 78 -12.39 8.36 15.92
CA ILE A 78 -12.58 9.26 17.06
C ILE A 78 -14.07 9.58 17.24
N GLY A 79 -14.76 10.00 16.17
CA GLY A 79 -16.19 10.33 16.22
C GLY A 79 -17.04 9.16 16.67
N THR A 80 -16.78 7.95 16.15
CA THR A 80 -17.49 6.73 16.56
C THR A 80 -17.27 6.43 18.04
N VAL A 81 -16.02 6.49 18.51
CA VAL A 81 -15.68 6.28 19.92
C VAL A 81 -16.38 7.31 20.82
N LEU A 82 -16.36 8.59 20.44
CA LEU A 82 -17.05 9.65 21.19
C LEU A 82 -18.57 9.43 21.26
N ILE A 83 -19.20 9.02 20.15
CA ILE A 83 -20.64 8.72 20.12
C ILE A 83 -20.96 7.55 21.06
N VAL A 84 -20.19 6.46 20.99
CA VAL A 84 -20.41 5.27 21.84
C VAL A 84 -20.19 5.60 23.31
N LEU A 85 -19.11 6.30 23.65
CA LEU A 85 -18.81 6.70 25.02
C LEU A 85 -19.84 7.70 25.55
N GLY A 86 -20.27 8.66 24.74
CA GLY A 86 -21.32 9.61 25.09
C GLY A 86 -22.63 8.90 25.38
N TRP A 87 -23.06 7.99 24.52
CA TRP A 87 -24.24 7.15 24.75
C TRP A 87 -24.14 6.36 26.05
N LEU A 88 -23.01 5.69 26.30
CA LEU A 88 -22.81 4.92 27.52
C LEU A 88 -22.85 5.82 28.77
N GLY A 89 -22.29 7.03 28.69
CA GLY A 89 -22.40 8.04 29.75
C GLY A 89 -23.85 8.42 30.04
N TYR A 90 -24.67 8.65 29.00
CA TYR A 90 -26.10 8.91 29.18
C TYR A 90 -26.86 7.72 29.75
N VAL A 91 -26.48 6.49 29.40
CA VAL A 91 -27.05 5.28 30.01
C VAL A 91 -26.77 5.26 31.52
N VAL A 92 -25.53 5.51 31.93
CA VAL A 92 -25.15 5.59 33.36
C VAL A 92 -25.97 6.65 34.09
N ILE A 93 -26.05 7.87 33.54
CA ILE A 93 -26.86 8.96 34.10
C ILE A 93 -28.34 8.57 34.16
N GLY A 94 -28.85 7.91 33.13
CA GLY A 94 -30.23 7.42 33.06
C GLY A 94 -30.57 6.49 34.23
N PHE A 95 -29.71 5.52 34.50
CA PHE A 95 -29.91 4.59 35.61
C PHE A 95 -29.64 5.24 36.98
N SER A 96 -28.64 6.11 37.11
CA SER A 96 -28.22 6.66 38.41
C SER A 96 -29.07 7.85 38.88
N ALA A 97 -29.58 8.67 37.96
CA ALA A 97 -30.25 9.93 38.29
C ALA A 97 -31.74 9.97 37.92
N LEU A 98 -32.17 9.20 36.90
CA LEU A 98 -33.53 9.25 36.36
C LEU A 98 -34.37 7.99 36.67
N GLY A 99 -33.72 6.93 37.16
CA GLY A 99 -34.37 5.67 37.55
C GLY A 99 -34.43 4.63 36.43
N ALA A 100 -34.83 3.40 36.80
CA ALA A 100 -34.70 2.22 35.93
C ALA A 100 -35.46 2.34 34.61
N ALA A 101 -36.69 2.87 34.61
CA ALA A 101 -37.48 3.03 33.39
C ALA A 101 -36.81 3.99 32.38
N ALA A 102 -36.27 5.11 32.87
CA ALA A 102 -35.53 6.07 32.06
C ALA A 102 -34.21 5.48 31.55
N GLY A 103 -33.46 4.78 32.40
CA GLY A 103 -32.24 4.08 32.01
C GLY A 103 -32.46 3.06 30.90
N ILE A 104 -33.51 2.23 30.99
CA ILE A 104 -33.90 1.27 29.94
C ILE A 104 -34.29 2.00 28.64
N GLY A 105 -35.07 3.07 28.75
CA GLY A 105 -35.43 3.90 27.60
C GLY A 105 -34.20 4.48 26.89
N ILE A 106 -33.27 5.07 27.62
CA ILE A 106 -32.02 5.62 27.06
C ILE A 106 -31.14 4.51 26.49
N LEU A 107 -31.12 3.33 27.10
CA LEU A 107 -30.36 2.19 26.57
C LEU A 107 -30.87 1.78 25.18
N ILE A 108 -32.19 1.63 25.01
CA ILE A 108 -32.78 1.16 23.75
C ILE A 108 -32.79 2.29 22.70
N PHE A 109 -33.44 3.41 23.02
CA PHE A 109 -33.58 4.53 22.08
C PHE A 109 -32.25 5.24 21.82
N GLY A 110 -31.39 5.33 22.83
CA GLY A 110 -30.04 5.87 22.67
C GLY A 110 -29.15 4.99 21.81
N ALA A 111 -29.29 3.65 21.86
CA ALA A 111 -28.55 2.77 20.96
C ALA A 111 -28.96 2.99 19.49
N ILE A 112 -30.27 3.09 19.23
CA ILE A 112 -30.80 3.38 17.89
C ILE A 112 -30.28 4.74 17.41
N PHE A 113 -30.34 5.76 18.27
CA PHE A 113 -29.82 7.09 17.98
C PHE A 113 -28.31 7.10 17.72
N ALA A 114 -27.53 6.37 18.52
CA ALA A 114 -26.07 6.26 18.36
C ALA A 114 -25.70 5.58 17.02
N LEU A 115 -26.39 4.50 16.65
CA LEU A 115 -26.22 3.85 15.35
C LEU A 115 -26.56 4.79 14.20
N PHE A 116 -27.66 5.53 14.31
CA PHE A 116 -28.05 6.52 13.33
C PHE A 116 -27.00 7.65 13.23
N ALA A 117 -26.48 8.14 14.35
CA ALA A 117 -25.42 9.15 14.39
C ALA A 117 -24.12 8.65 13.75
N ILE A 118 -23.73 7.39 13.98
CA ILE A 118 -22.57 6.77 13.31
C ILE A 118 -22.80 6.64 11.80
N ALA A 119 -24.01 6.26 11.39
CA ALA A 119 -24.37 6.19 9.96
C ALA A 119 -24.30 7.57 9.29
N LEU A 120 -24.81 8.62 9.95
CA LEU A 120 -24.68 9.99 9.47
C LEU A 120 -23.22 10.44 9.42
N LEU A 121 -22.43 10.16 10.45
CA LEU A 121 -21.00 10.44 10.49
C LEU A 121 -20.29 9.79 9.29
N ARG A 122 -20.63 8.53 8.97
CA ARG A 122 -20.09 7.83 7.81
C ARG A 122 -20.40 8.56 6.50
N VAL A 123 -21.67 8.91 6.27
CA VAL A 123 -22.09 9.61 5.06
C VAL A 123 -21.43 10.98 4.94
N SER A 124 -21.35 11.73 6.04
CA SER A 124 -20.67 13.03 6.06
C SER A 124 -19.19 12.90 5.69
N LEU A 125 -18.47 11.95 6.32
CA LEU A 125 -17.05 11.72 6.02
C LEU A 125 -16.81 11.22 4.60
N GLU A 126 -17.73 10.41 4.07
CA GLU A 126 -17.69 9.96 2.67
C GLU A 126 -17.85 11.15 1.70
N PHE A 127 -18.75 12.08 2.01
CA PHE A 127 -18.90 13.33 1.26
C PHE A 127 -17.63 14.18 1.33
N TYR A 128 -17.05 14.39 2.52
CA TYR A 128 -15.79 15.13 2.67
C TYR A 128 -14.65 14.47 1.89
N TYR A 129 -14.54 13.14 1.95
CA TYR A 129 -13.53 12.39 1.19
C TYR A 129 -13.72 12.54 -0.32
N ALA A 130 -14.96 12.49 -0.81
CA ALA A 130 -15.26 12.67 -2.22
C ALA A 130 -14.86 14.06 -2.72
N VAL A 131 -15.17 15.11 -1.96
CA VAL A 131 -14.80 16.51 -2.29
C VAL A 131 -13.29 16.68 -2.33
N VAL A 132 -12.61 16.17 -1.31
CA VAL A 132 -11.15 16.16 -1.19
C VAL A 132 -10.48 15.42 -2.34
N ARG A 133 -11.00 14.25 -2.70
CA ARG A 133 -10.41 13.46 -3.79
C ARG A 133 -10.60 14.14 -5.14
N MET A 134 -11.71 14.85 -5.32
CA MET A 134 -11.98 15.61 -6.55
C MET A 134 -11.03 16.81 -6.70
N SER A 135 -10.60 17.45 -5.60
CA SER A 135 -9.63 18.56 -5.69
C SER A 135 -8.22 18.08 -6.02
N GLU A 136 -7.83 16.87 -5.61
CA GLU A 136 -6.53 16.26 -5.97
C GLU A 136 -6.44 15.85 -7.45
N ASP A 137 -7.56 15.45 -8.09
CA ASP A 137 -7.59 14.99 -9.49
C ASP A 137 -7.33 16.13 -10.51
N ILE A 138 -7.58 17.39 -10.13
CA ILE A 138 -7.49 18.54 -11.04
C ILE A 138 -6.05 19.03 -11.23
N HIS A 139 -5.12 18.70 -10.32
CA HIS A 139 -3.74 19.21 -10.37
C HIS A 139 -2.79 18.42 -11.28
N HIS A 140 -3.23 17.30 -11.87
CA HIS A 140 -2.38 16.42 -12.71
C HIS A 140 -2.48 16.66 -14.23
N ARG A 141 -3.13 17.75 -14.69
CA ARG A 141 -3.28 18.07 -16.12
C ARG A 141 -2.49 19.32 -16.58
N ARG A 142 -1.24 19.50 -16.13
CA ARG A 142 -0.28 20.38 -16.80
C ARG A 142 1.11 19.76 -16.82
#